data_AF-A0A661QJP3-F1
#
_entry.id   AF-A0A661QJP3-F1
#
_cell.length_a   1.000
_cell.length_b   1.000
_cell.length_c   1.000
_cell.angle_alpha   90.00
_cell.angle_beta   90.00
_cell.angle_gamma   90.00
#
_symmetry.space_group_name_H-M   'P 1'
#
loop_
_entity.id
_entity.type
_entity.pdbx_description
1 polymer ?
#
loop_
_entity_poly.entity_id
_entity_poly.type
_entity_poly.pdbx_seq_one_letter_code
_entity_poly.pdbx_strand_id
1 'polypeptide(L)'
;GPYVFGGEKPLPVNLFYKAFKEVVLRAGLDPSLTLHHTRHTYGSTLLQLTGGDLRYVQEKMRHADINTTKQYMHTIMSGNAPELALNYGEK
;
A
#
# COMPACT_ATOMS: atom_id res chain seq x y z
N GLY A 1 1.23 23.70 -16.75
CA GLY A 1 0.20 22.90 -17.44
C GLY A 1 -0.67 22.17 -16.41
N PRO A 2 -1.76 21.52 -16.83
CA PRO A 2 -2.77 20.96 -15.93
C PRO A 2 -2.35 19.65 -15.22
N TYR A 3 -1.21 19.05 -15.58
CA TYR A 3 -0.77 17.77 -15.02
C TYR A 3 0.41 17.95 -14.07
N VAL A 4 0.32 17.35 -12.87
CA VAL A 4 1.42 17.29 -11.88
C VAL A 4 2.68 16.68 -12.50
N PHE A 5 2.52 15.64 -13.31
CA PHE A 5 3.58 15.02 -14.09
C PHE A 5 3.29 15.16 -15.59
N GLY A 6 4.26 15.70 -16.36
CA GLY A 6 4.17 15.87 -17.82
C GLY A 6 3.80 17.27 -18.29
N GLY A 7 3.51 18.19 -17.36
CA GLY A 7 3.32 19.61 -17.64
C GLY A 7 2.04 19.86 -18.45
N GLU A 8 2.18 19.98 -19.77
CA GLU A 8 1.04 20.22 -20.69
C GLU A 8 0.35 18.95 -21.14
N LYS A 9 1.07 17.83 -21.22
CA LYS A 9 0.54 16.53 -21.63
C LYS A 9 0.71 15.52 -20.50
N PRO A 10 -0.23 14.57 -20.31
CA PRO A 10 -0.07 13.56 -19.28
C PRO A 10 1.13 12.65 -19.60
N LEU A 11 1.92 12.29 -18.59
CA LEU A 11 2.91 11.23 -18.76
C LEU A 11 2.23 9.86 -18.91
N PRO A 12 2.70 9.01 -19.84
CA PRO A 12 2.23 7.64 -19.93
C PRO A 12 2.53 6.87 -18.63
N VAL A 13 1.54 6.14 -18.12
CA VAL A 13 1.68 5.37 -16.86
C VAL A 13 2.82 4.33 -16.96
N ASN A 14 3.07 3.78 -18.15
CA ASN A 14 4.16 2.82 -18.38
C ASN A 14 5.55 3.35 -18.00
N LEU A 15 5.75 4.67 -18.00
CA LEU A 15 7.01 5.29 -17.68
C LEU A 15 7.34 5.10 -16.20
N PHE A 16 6.33 5.21 -15.33
CA PHE A 16 6.50 4.95 -13.90
C PHE A 16 6.87 3.50 -13.63
N TYR A 17 6.24 2.54 -14.32
CA TYR A 17 6.59 1.12 -14.17
C TYR A 17 8.04 0.83 -14.62
N LYS A 18 8.48 1.44 -15.73
CA LYS A 18 9.87 1.30 -16.21
C LYS A 18 10.87 1.90 -15.22
N ALA A 19 10.61 3.13 -14.76
CA ALA A 19 11.46 3.81 -13.79
C ALA A 19 11.54 3.03 -12.47
N PHE A 20 10.40 2.51 -11.98
CA PHE A 20 10.36 1.69 -10.78
C PHE A 20 11.18 0.40 -10.94
N LYS A 21 11.04 -0.31 -12.06
CA LYS A 21 11.83 -1.52 -12.34
C LYS A 21 13.33 -1.24 -12.33
N GLU A 22 13.76 -0.11 -12.90
CA GLU A 22 15.16 0.30 -12.87
C GLU A 22 15.64 0.52 -11.43
N VAL A 23 14.85 1.21 -10.61
CA VAL A 23 15.16 1.43 -9.18
C VAL A 23 15.27 0.11 -8.41
N VAL A 24 14.33 -0.83 -8.63
CA VAL A 24 14.35 -2.18 -8.01
C VAL A 24 15.64 -2.92 -8.35
N LEU A 25 16.03 -2.92 -9.63
CA LEU A 25 17.26 -3.58 -10.08
C LEU A 25 18.53 -2.93 -9.50
N ARG A 26 18.57 -1.59 -9.47
CA ARG A 26 19.70 -0.84 -8.88
C ARG A 26 19.82 -1.05 -7.37
N ALA A 27 18.70 -1.26 -6.68
CA ALA A 27 18.67 -1.58 -5.26
C ALA A 27 19.03 -3.04 -4.96
N GLY A 28 19.22 -3.90 -5.98
CA GLY A 28 19.49 -5.33 -5.79
C GLY A 28 18.30 -6.10 -5.22
N LEU A 29 17.08 -5.60 -5.41
CA LEU A 29 15.86 -6.22 -4.93
C LEU A 29 15.27 -7.18 -5.97
N ASP A 30 14.31 -8.01 -5.54
CA ASP A 30 13.62 -8.95 -6.43
C ASP A 30 13.00 -8.22 -7.64
N PRO A 31 13.40 -8.57 -8.89
CA PRO A 31 12.84 -7.98 -10.11
C PRO A 31 11.34 -8.21 -10.32
N SER A 32 10.72 -9.12 -9.56
CA SER A 32 9.26 -9.35 -9.57
C SER A 32 8.48 -8.22 -8.89
N LEU A 33 9.14 -7.37 -8.09
CA LEU A 33 8.51 -6.26 -7.40
C LEU A 33 7.93 -5.25 -8.40
N THR A 34 6.71 -4.81 -8.09
CA THR A 34 5.95 -3.84 -8.89
C THR A 34 5.51 -2.66 -8.03
N LEU A 35 5.13 -1.56 -8.67
CA LEU A 35 4.56 -0.40 -7.99
C LEU A 35 3.35 -0.73 -7.11
N HIS A 36 2.60 -1.80 -7.38
CA HIS A 36 1.47 -2.17 -6.51
C HIS A 36 1.93 -2.69 -5.14
N HIS A 37 3.12 -3.28 -5.06
CA HIS A 37 3.68 -3.78 -3.79
C HIS A 37 3.99 -2.63 -2.82
N THR A 38 4.33 -1.44 -3.33
CA THR A 38 4.53 -0.26 -2.46
C THR A 38 3.21 0.17 -1.83
N ARG A 39 2.09 0.10 -2.58
CA ARG A 39 0.75 0.35 -2.05
C ARG A 39 0.35 -0.69 -0.99
N HIS A 40 0.68 -1.96 -1.21
CA HIS A 40 0.43 -2.99 -0.20
C HIS A 40 1.26 -2.78 1.07
N THR A 41 2.53 -2.45 0.92
CA THR A 41 3.42 -2.13 2.05
C THR A 41 2.90 -0.94 2.84
N TYR A 42 2.39 0.09 2.16
CA TYR A 42 1.73 1.21 2.82
C TYR A 42 0.50 0.77 3.61
N GLY A 43 -0.39 -0.05 3.03
CA GLY A 43 -1.60 -0.53 3.70
C GLY A 43 -1.32 -1.39 4.92
N SER A 44 -0.38 -2.34 4.83
CA SER A 44 0.01 -3.20 5.95
C SER A 44 0.70 -2.41 7.06
N THR A 45 1.59 -1.49 6.70
CA THR A 45 2.28 -0.62 7.68
C THR A 45 1.29 0.30 8.36
N LEU A 46 0.36 0.91 7.61
CA LEU A 46 -0.65 1.79 8.17
C LEU A 46 -1.54 1.05 9.17
N LEU A 47 -1.96 -0.17 8.83
CA LEU A 47 -2.76 -1.01 9.73
C LEU A 47 -2.01 -1.36 11.03
N GLN A 48 -0.70 -1.63 10.94
CA GLN A 48 0.14 -1.88 12.11
C GLN A 48 0.27 -0.64 12.99
N LEU A 49 0.58 0.51 12.38
CA LEU A 49 0.79 1.77 13.10
C LEU A 49 -0.50 2.33 13.72
N THR A 50 -1.66 2.03 13.15
CA THR A 50 -2.96 2.42 13.70
C THR A 50 -3.52 1.43 14.72
N GLY A 51 -2.76 0.39 15.07
CA GLY A 51 -3.17 -0.63 16.03
C GLY A 51 -4.37 -1.46 15.55
N GLY A 52 -4.55 -1.59 14.24
CA GLY A 52 -5.61 -2.43 13.67
C GLY A 52 -6.88 -1.72 13.20
N ASP A 53 -6.89 -0.40 13.15
CA ASP A 53 -8.05 0.35 12.65
C ASP A 53 -8.23 0.19 11.13
N LEU A 54 -9.08 -0.76 10.74
CA LEU A 54 -9.40 -1.04 9.34
C LEU A 54 -10.21 0.07 8.67
N ARG A 55 -11.02 0.82 9.42
CA ARG A 55 -11.84 1.91 8.85
C ARG A 55 -10.97 3.09 8.49
N TYR A 56 -10.03 3.44 9.36
CA TYR A 56 -9.01 4.44 9.07
C TYR A 56 -8.17 4.05 7.84
N VAL A 57 -7.69 2.81 7.78
CA VAL A 57 -6.91 2.33 6.62
C VAL A 57 -7.78 2.35 5.35
N GLN A 58 -9.04 1.93 5.42
CA GLN A 58 -9.98 1.99 4.29
C GLN A 58 -10.11 3.42 3.75
N GLU A 59 -10.30 4.40 4.63
CA GLU A 59 -10.42 5.81 4.27
C GLU A 59 -9.14 6.33 3.61
N LYS A 60 -7.97 6.10 4.23
CA LYS A 60 -6.69 6.59 3.71
C LYS A 60 -6.29 5.94 2.40
N MET A 61 -6.63 4.67 2.21
CA MET A 61 -6.41 3.98 0.94
C MET A 61 -7.52 4.26 -0.07
N ARG A 62 -8.62 4.89 0.34
CA ARG A 62 -9.79 5.18 -0.49
C ARG A 62 -10.40 3.91 -1.11
N HIS A 63 -10.53 2.85 -0.31
CA HIS A 63 -11.17 1.63 -0.76
C HIS A 63 -12.70 1.76 -0.64
N ALA A 64 -13.39 1.55 -1.76
CA ALA A 64 -14.84 1.58 -1.81
C ALA A 64 -15.48 0.46 -0.95
N ASP A 65 -14.81 -0.70 -0.87
CA ASP A 65 -15.25 -1.83 -0.05
C ASP A 65 -14.20 -2.13 1.05
N ILE A 66 -14.70 -2.32 2.28
CA ILE A 66 -13.90 -2.73 3.43
C ILE A 66 -13.25 -4.11 3.20
N ASN A 67 -13.85 -4.98 2.38
CA ASN A 67 -13.29 -6.29 2.07
C ASN A 67 -11.94 -6.20 1.34
N THR A 68 -11.71 -5.14 0.55
CA THR A 68 -10.39 -4.88 -0.04
C THR A 68 -9.35 -4.56 1.04
N THR A 69 -9.73 -3.85 2.10
CA THR A 69 -8.84 -3.51 3.22
C THR A 69 -8.57 -4.70 4.14
N LYS A 70 -9.55 -5.60 4.31
CA LYS A 70 -9.39 -6.84 5.09
C LYS A 70 -8.23 -7.70 4.60
N GLN A 71 -7.84 -7.57 3.33
CA GLN A 71 -6.66 -8.22 2.79
C GLN A 71 -5.39 -7.87 3.58
N TYR A 72 -5.29 -6.77 4.33
CA TYR A 72 -4.09 -6.47 5.14
C TYR A 72 -4.06 -7.16 6.50
N MET A 73 -5.17 -7.72 6.98
CA MET A 73 -5.24 -8.34 8.32
C MET A 73 -4.28 -9.53 8.45
N HIS A 74 -4.00 -10.25 7.36
CA HIS A 74 -3.04 -11.36 7.38
C HIS A 74 -1.64 -10.91 7.84
N THR A 75 -1.27 -9.63 7.64
CA THR A 75 0.04 -9.09 8.02
C THR A 75 0.20 -8.84 9.51
N ILE A 76 -0.92 -8.77 10.24
CA ILE A 76 -0.93 -8.58 11.69
C ILE A 76 -0.86 -9.95 12.37
N MET A 77 -1.62 -10.91 11.86
CA MET A 77 -1.68 -12.28 12.40
C MET A 77 -0.35 -13.03 12.24
N SER A 78 0.52 -12.59 11.32
CA SER A 78 1.85 -13.15 11.08
C SER A 78 2.99 -12.39 11.80
N GLY A 79 2.70 -11.29 12.49
CA GLY A 79 3.68 -10.48 13.23
C GLY A 79 3.67 -10.71 14.75
N ASN A 80 4.76 -10.30 15.43
CA ASN A 80 4.97 -10.44 16.88
C ASN A 80 4.04 -9.57 17.77
N ALA A 81 2.86 -9.14 17.29
CA ALA A 81 1.94 -8.30 18.06
C ALA A 81 0.52 -8.89 18.12
N PRO A 82 0.34 -10.11 18.68
CA PRO A 82 -0.97 -10.74 18.83
C PRO A 82 -1.94 -9.95 19.72
N GLU A 83 -1.43 -9.07 20.59
CA GLU A 83 -2.26 -8.18 21.42
C GLU A 83 -3.03 -7.10 20.64
N LEU A 84 -2.55 -6.69 19.46
CA LEU A 84 -3.27 -5.75 18.61
C LEU A 84 -4.53 -6.41 18.04
N ALA A 85 -4.48 -7.73 17.80
CA ALA A 85 -5.55 -8.54 17.18
C ALA A 85 -6.90 -8.48 17.92
N LEU A 86 -6.91 -8.08 19.18
CA LEU A 86 -8.11 -8.02 20.04
C LEU A 86 -8.97 -6.76 19.83
N ASN A 87 -8.43 -5.68 19.25
CA ASN A 87 -9.17 -4.43 19.01
C ASN A 87 -9.82 -4.37 17.60
N TYR A 88 -9.73 -5.44 16.80
CA TYR A 88 -10.19 -5.46 15.42
C TYR A 88 -11.70 -5.62 15.32
N GLY A 89 -12.43 -4.51 15.41
CA GLY A 89 -13.84 -4.46 15.03
C GLY A 89 -14.74 -3.61 15.91
N GLU A 90 -14.25 -3.11 17.05
CA GLU A 90 -15.03 -2.27 17.95
C GLU A 90 -14.48 -0.84 18.01
N LYS A 91 -14.68 -0.06 16.95
CA LYS A 91 -15.02 1.37 17.01
C LYS A 91 -15.82 1.77 15.77
#